data_AF-B6BJD6-F1
#
_entry.id   AF-B6BJD6-F1
#
_cell.length_a   1.000
_cell.length_b   1.000
_cell.length_c   1.000
_cell.angle_alpha   90.00
_cell.angle_beta   90.00
_cell.angle_gamma   90.00
#
_symmetry.space_group_name_H-M   'P 1'
#
loop_
_entity.id
_entity.type
_entity.pdbx_description
1 polymer ?
#
loop_
_entity_poly.entity_id
_entity_poly.type
_entity_poly.pdbx_seq_one_letter_code
_entity_poly.pdbx_strand_id
1 'polypeptide(L)'
;MVKDATLYNETLHISNSMKKCSGEPEKAIILTSYGDNDLKQTISKNSQEFIDYIHKLGLHVEHNESTTNYQNRSITILTLKTTCFKVDFNDNSARIAPLK
;
A
#
# COMPACT_ATOMS: atom_id res chain seq x y z
N MET A 1 -28.55 -23.13 4.21
CA MET A 1 -27.19 -23.46 3.73
C MET A 1 -26.70 -22.28 2.92
N VAL A 2 -25.75 -21.50 3.42
CA VAL A 2 -25.13 -20.41 2.65
C VAL A 2 -24.07 -21.07 1.75
N LYS A 3 -24.39 -21.20 0.46
CA LYS A 3 -23.42 -21.61 -0.55
C LYS A 3 -22.57 -20.38 -0.88
N ASP A 4 -21.26 -20.55 -0.80
CA ASP A 4 -20.23 -19.67 -1.38
C ASP A 4 -20.05 -18.29 -0.71
N ALA A 5 -19.80 -18.28 0.60
CA ALA A 5 -19.24 -17.11 1.27
C ALA A 5 -17.70 -17.13 1.13
N THR A 6 -17.15 -16.25 0.27
CA THR A 6 -15.70 -16.02 0.20
C THR A 6 -15.37 -14.82 1.08
N LEU A 7 -14.60 -15.04 2.15
CA LEU A 7 -14.17 -13.99 3.06
C LEU A 7 -12.85 -13.39 2.57
N TYR A 8 -12.89 -12.16 2.07
CA TYR A 8 -11.71 -11.39 1.69
C TYR A 8 -11.28 -10.50 2.87
N ASN A 9 -10.11 -10.79 3.45
CA ASN A 9 -9.51 -9.98 4.50
C ASN A 9 -8.23 -9.34 3.97
N GLU A 10 -8.27 -8.02 3.76
CA GLU A 10 -7.12 -7.22 3.35
C GLU A 10 -6.51 -6.51 4.55
N THR A 11 -5.19 -6.44 4.63
CA THR A 11 -4.49 -5.73 5.70
C THR A 11 -3.27 -5.03 5.12
N LEU A 12 -3.14 -3.73 5.37
CA LEU A 12 -2.01 -2.91 4.94
C LEU A 12 -1.06 -2.68 6.14
N HIS A 13 0.20 -3.07 5.99
CA HIS A 13 1.22 -2.84 7.00
C HIS A 13 2.25 -1.82 6.51
N ILE A 14 2.42 -0.73 7.27
CA ILE A 14 3.43 0.30 7.02
C ILE A 14 4.48 0.24 8.14
N SER A 15 5.72 -0.10 7.76
CA SER A 15 6.85 -0.18 8.70
C SER A 15 7.19 1.18 9.32
N ASN A 16 7.55 1.18 10.61
CA ASN A 16 7.97 2.38 11.35
C ASN A 16 9.40 2.84 11.02
N SER A 17 10.19 2.02 10.32
CA SER A 17 11.65 2.19 10.22
C SER A 17 12.09 2.82 8.90
N MET A 18 11.46 3.93 8.49
CA MET A 18 11.92 4.68 7.32
C MET A 18 13.26 5.37 7.65
N LYS A 19 14.30 5.09 6.85
CA LYS A 19 15.59 5.79 6.93
C LYS A 19 15.54 7.03 6.05
N LYS A 20 16.21 8.10 6.47
CA LYS A 20 16.46 9.25 5.58
C LYS A 20 17.24 8.79 4.36
N CYS A 21 16.84 9.25 3.19
CA CYS A 21 17.56 9.04 1.95
C CYS A 21 17.36 10.24 1.01
N SER A 22 18.14 10.28 -0.06
CA SER A 22 18.20 11.37 -1.03
C SER A 22 18.11 10.80 -2.43
N GLY A 23 17.53 11.58 -3.34
CA GLY A 23 17.39 11.24 -4.75
C GLY A 23 16.47 12.23 -5.45
N GLU A 24 16.37 12.10 -6.76
CA GLU A 24 15.51 12.98 -7.57
C GLU A 24 14.07 12.43 -7.61
N PRO A 25 13.04 13.26 -7.32
CA PRO A 25 11.66 12.81 -7.33
C PRO A 25 11.18 12.43 -8.74
N GLU A 26 10.55 11.27 -8.86
CA GLU A 26 9.85 10.86 -10.08
C GLU A 26 8.37 11.29 -10.10
N LYS A 27 7.56 10.64 -10.95
CA LYS A 27 6.13 10.89 -11.08
C LYS A 27 5.41 10.58 -9.76
N ALA A 28 4.86 11.63 -9.17
CA ALA A 28 4.13 11.56 -7.91
C ALA A 28 2.69 11.05 -8.08
N ILE A 29 2.15 10.48 -7.01
CA ILE A 29 0.70 10.41 -6.75
C ILE A 29 0.31 11.55 -5.80
N ILE A 30 -0.92 12.03 -5.94
CA ILE A 30 -1.54 12.99 -5.02
C ILE A 30 -2.70 12.26 -4.36
N LEU A 31 -2.67 12.14 -3.04
CA LEU A 31 -3.73 11.56 -2.23
C LEU A 31 -4.46 12.68 -1.48
N THR A 32 -5.76 12.55 -1.31
CA THR A 32 -6.54 13.52 -0.54
C THR A 32 -6.28 13.30 0.95
N SER A 33 -5.74 14.29 1.66
CA SER A 33 -5.42 14.16 3.10
C SER A 33 -6.55 14.63 4.00
N TYR A 34 -7.50 15.44 3.51
CA TYR A 34 -8.58 16.02 4.33
C TYR A 34 -8.08 16.74 5.61
N GLY A 35 -6.87 17.32 5.56
CA GLY A 35 -6.22 17.93 6.73
C GLY A 35 -5.47 16.95 7.64
N ASP A 36 -5.39 15.66 7.27
CA ASP A 36 -4.54 14.70 7.96
C ASP A 36 -3.06 15.06 7.76
N ASN A 37 -2.34 15.20 8.86
CA ASN A 37 -0.87 15.33 8.86
C ASN A 37 -0.17 13.97 9.00
N ASP A 38 -0.93 12.88 9.11
CA ASP A 38 -0.41 11.52 9.26
C ASP A 38 -0.46 10.76 7.93
N LEU A 39 0.71 10.32 7.48
CA LEU A 39 0.85 9.60 6.21
C LEU A 39 0.12 8.25 6.23
N LYS A 40 0.11 7.56 7.37
CA LYS A 40 -0.52 6.24 7.46
C LYS A 40 -2.04 6.37 7.37
N GLN A 41 -2.62 7.35 8.03
CA GLN A 41 -4.04 7.67 7.90
C GLN A 41 -4.39 8.08 6.48
N THR A 42 -3.59 8.96 5.87
CA THR A 42 -3.80 9.40 4.48
C THR A 42 -3.77 8.21 3.51
N ILE A 43 -2.77 7.34 3.61
CA ILE A 43 -2.68 6.13 2.79
C ILE A 43 -3.85 5.19 3.08
N SER A 44 -4.26 5.01 4.34
CA SER A 44 -5.35 4.10 4.70
C SER A 44 -6.69 4.56 4.15
N LYS A 45 -6.95 5.89 4.13
CA LYS A 45 -8.16 6.48 3.55
C LYS A 45 -8.17 6.44 2.02
N ASN A 46 -7.00 6.41 1.39
CA ASN A 46 -6.83 6.36 -0.06
C ASN A 46 -6.12 5.05 -0.49
N SER A 47 -6.46 3.93 0.17
CA SER A 47 -5.70 2.67 0.07
C SER A 47 -5.64 2.13 -1.35
N GLN A 48 -6.77 2.13 -2.07
CA GLN A 48 -6.84 1.63 -3.43
C GLN A 48 -5.93 2.43 -4.39
N GLU A 49 -6.03 3.76 -4.35
CA GLU A 49 -5.23 4.64 -5.19
C GLU A 49 -3.73 4.47 -4.92
N PHE A 50 -3.37 4.33 -3.64
CA PHE A 50 -2.00 4.07 -3.23
C PHE A 50 -1.49 2.70 -3.71
N ILE A 51 -2.27 1.63 -3.52
CA ILE A 51 -1.91 0.27 -3.97
C ILE A 51 -1.73 0.25 -5.50
N ASP A 52 -2.65 0.85 -6.26
CA ASP A 52 -2.57 0.93 -7.72
C ASP A 52 -1.33 1.68 -8.19
N TYR A 53 -0.94 2.74 -7.46
CA TYR A 53 0.27 3.50 -7.74
C TYR A 53 1.54 2.69 -7.46
N ILE A 54 1.60 2.07 -6.28
CA ILE A 54 2.73 1.22 -5.86
C ILE A 54 2.86 0.02 -6.81
N HIS A 55 1.76 -0.56 -7.30
CA HIS A 55 1.80 -1.63 -8.28
C HIS A 55 2.51 -1.22 -9.58
N LYS A 56 2.33 0.04 -10.03
CA LYS A 56 3.03 0.59 -11.20
C LYS A 56 4.54 0.79 -10.97
N LEU A 57 4.98 0.90 -9.71
CA LEU A 57 6.41 0.97 -9.36
C LEU A 57 7.08 -0.41 -9.33
N GLY A 58 6.29 -1.48 -9.37
CA GLY A 58 6.74 -2.86 -9.34
C GLY A 58 6.68 -3.45 -7.92
N LEU A 59 5.99 -4.58 -7.82
CA LEU A 59 5.78 -5.33 -6.57
C LEU A 59 6.39 -6.73 -6.70
N HIS A 60 6.88 -7.26 -5.59
CA HIS A 60 7.11 -8.68 -5.42
C HIS A 60 5.83 -9.34 -4.92
N VAL A 61 5.36 -10.38 -5.60
CA VAL A 61 4.10 -11.05 -5.29
C VAL A 61 4.40 -12.45 -4.79
N GLU A 62 3.97 -12.76 -3.57
CA GLU A 62 4.00 -14.11 -3.02
C GLU A 62 2.57 -14.61 -2.86
N HIS A 63 2.30 -15.79 -3.41
CA HIS A 63 1.00 -16.42 -3.30
C HIS A 63 1.14 -17.78 -2.62
N ASN A 64 0.29 -18.03 -1.63
CA ASN A 64 0.21 -19.29 -0.93
C ASN A 64 -1.25 -19.71 -0.78
N GLU A 65 -1.55 -20.91 -1.24
CA GLU A 65 -2.87 -21.51 -1.14
C GLU A 65 -2.77 -22.82 -0.36
N SER A 66 -3.67 -23.00 0.59
CA SER A 66 -3.75 -24.22 1.39
C SER A 66 -5.20 -24.65 1.55
N THR A 67 -5.44 -25.96 1.53
CA THR A 67 -6.76 -26.53 1.80
C THR A 67 -6.65 -27.49 2.98
N THR A 68 -7.35 -27.19 4.07
CA THR A 68 -7.41 -28.03 5.29
C THR A 68 -8.86 -28.25 5.69
N ASN A 69 -9.27 -29.50 5.90
CA ASN A 69 -10.66 -29.86 6.27
C ASN A 69 -11.73 -29.24 5.34
N TYR A 70 -11.51 -29.27 4.02
CA TYR A 70 -12.39 -28.66 3.01
C TYR A 70 -12.54 -27.13 3.10
N GLN A 71 -11.74 -26.46 3.94
CA GLN A 71 -11.63 -25.02 3.97
C GLN A 71 -10.42 -24.60 3.16
N ASN A 72 -10.66 -23.82 2.10
CA ASN A 72 -9.61 -23.21 1.30
C ASN A 72 -9.18 -21.90 1.95
N ARG A 73 -7.88 -21.69 2.07
CA ARG A 73 -7.27 -20.43 2.48
C ARG A 73 -6.25 -20.02 1.43
N SER A 74 -6.50 -18.88 0.81
CA SER A 74 -5.61 -18.25 -0.15
C SER A 74 -5.06 -16.96 0.45
N ILE A 75 -3.73 -16.80 0.43
CA ILE A 75 -3.02 -15.62 0.91
C ILE A 75 -2.16 -15.10 -0.25
N THR A 76 -2.38 -13.85 -0.62
CA THR A 76 -1.49 -13.11 -1.53
C THR A 76 -0.82 -11.98 -0.75
N ILE A 77 0.51 -11.97 -0.74
CA ILE A 77 1.32 -10.92 -0.11
C ILE A 77 1.95 -10.09 -1.22
N LEU A 78 1.66 -8.79 -1.21
CA LEU A 78 2.24 -7.81 -2.12
C LEU A 78 3.32 -7.03 -1.38
N THR A 79 4.58 -7.25 -1.74
CA THR A 79 5.74 -6.58 -1.11
C THR A 79 6.32 -5.54 -2.06
N LEU A 80 6.30 -4.28 -1.63
CA LEU A 80 6.96 -3.20 -2.34
C LEU A 80 8.49 -3.31 -2.19
N LYS A 81 9.23 -3.14 -3.28
CA LYS A 81 10.70 -3.04 -3.23
C LYS A 81 11.11 -1.86 -2.36
N THR A 82 12.17 -2.02 -1.59
CA THR A 82 12.72 -0.92 -0.78
C THR A 82 12.98 0.30 -1.67
N THR A 83 12.16 1.34 -1.50
CA THR A 83 12.16 2.54 -2.34
C THR A 83 12.11 3.75 -1.43
N CYS A 84 12.87 4.77 -1.79
CA CYS A 84 12.85 6.05 -1.10
C CYS A 84 11.70 6.90 -1.59
N PHE A 85 10.99 7.57 -0.68
CA PHE A 85 9.88 8.44 -1.03
C PHE A 85 10.09 9.84 -0.48
N LYS A 86 9.80 10.84 -1.31
CA LYS A 86 9.52 12.19 -0.85
C LYS A 86 8.02 12.32 -0.62
N VAL A 87 7.66 12.82 0.56
CA VAL A 87 6.28 13.03 0.98
C VAL A 87 6.13 14.48 1.37
N ASP A 88 5.31 15.21 0.62
CA ASP A 88 4.97 16.60 0.88
C ASP A 88 3.49 16.69 1.27
N PHE A 89 3.19 17.26 2.44
CA PHE A 89 1.82 17.55 2.86
C PHE A 89 1.47 19.00 2.53
N ASN A 90 0.31 19.19 1.91
CA ASN A 90 -0.37 20.46 1.73
C ASN A 90 -1.73 20.39 2.45
N ASP A 91 -2.37 21.54 2.69
CA ASP A 91 -3.58 21.68 3.53
C ASP A 91 -4.65 20.58 3.33
N ASN A 92 -4.86 20.10 2.09
CA ASN A 92 -5.84 19.05 1.77
C ASN A 92 -5.28 17.86 0.98
N SER A 93 -3.97 17.77 0.77
CA SER A 93 -3.40 16.68 -0.04
C SER A 93 -2.01 16.26 0.41
N ALA A 94 -1.70 14.97 0.25
CA ALA A 94 -0.34 14.45 0.37
C ALA A 94 0.19 14.07 -1.00
N ARG A 95 1.34 14.62 -1.38
CA ARG A 95 2.05 14.27 -2.60
C ARG A 95 3.16 13.29 -2.25
N ILE A 96 3.14 12.12 -2.88
CA ILE A 96 4.11 11.03 -2.65
C ILE A 96 4.82 10.73 -3.95
N ALA A 97 6.16 10.82 -3.96
CA ALA A 97 6.99 10.53 -5.14
C ALA A 97 8.17 9.62 -4.76
N PRO A 98 8.44 8.53 -5.50
CA PRO A 98 9.64 7.75 -5.31
C PRO A 98 10.85 8.55 -5.77
N LEU A 99 11.98 8.25 -5.16
CA LEU A 99 13.27 8.86 -5.45
C LEU A 99 14.16 7.86 -6.19
N LYS A 100 14.86 8.36 -7.21
CA LYS A 100 15.95 7.68 -7.91
C LYS A 100 17.31 8.07 -7.36
#